data_AF-A0A1F6C134-F1
#
_entry.id   AF-A0A1F6C134-F1
#
_cell.length_a   1.000
_cell.length_b   1.000
_cell.length_c   1.000
_cell.angle_alpha   90.00
_cell.angle_beta   90.00
_cell.angle_gamma   90.00
#
_symmetry.space_group_name_H-M   'P 1'
#
loop_
_entity.id
_entity.type
_entity.pdbx_description
1 polymer ?
#
loop_
_entity_poly.entity_id
_entity_poly.type
_entity_poly.pdbx_seq_one_letter_code
_entity_poly.pdbx_strand_id
1 'polypeptide(L)'
;MFRRKKVQKLKPTRMLMISRFSDRVRTIVKKIPKGETLTYREVARRAGNAKAMRAVGAILRANKDKTIPCHRIIRSDGTLGGYNGLQGKSKKSLLQREGVY
;
A
#
# COMPACT_ATOMS: atom_id res chain seq x y z
N MET A 1 -21.43 17.19 -18.12
CA MET A 1 -20.10 17.80 -17.89
C MET A 1 -19.35 17.03 -16.79
N PHE A 2 -18.42 16.14 -17.13
CA PHE A 2 -17.61 15.43 -16.14
C PHE A 2 -16.37 16.24 -15.75
N ARG A 3 -16.38 16.77 -14.52
CA ARG A 3 -15.30 17.61 -13.96
C ARG A 3 -14.08 16.71 -13.66
N ARG A 4 -13.10 16.67 -14.56
CA ARG A 4 -11.82 15.98 -14.35
C ARG A 4 -11.15 16.55 -13.09
N LYS A 5 -11.08 15.78 -11.99
CA LYS A 5 -10.30 16.16 -10.80
C LYS A 5 -8.83 16.28 -11.22
N LYS A 6 -8.24 17.47 -11.06
CA LYS A 6 -6.81 17.71 -11.27
C LYS A 6 -6.02 16.76 -10.37
N VAL A 7 -5.32 15.80 -10.97
CA VAL A 7 -4.33 14.99 -10.26
C VAL A 7 -3.15 15.92 -10.00
N GLN A 8 -3.06 16.46 -8.78
CA GLN A 8 -1.92 17.26 -8.37
C GLN A 8 -0.68 16.35 -8.36
N LYS A 9 0.29 16.65 -9.22
CA LYS A 9 1.60 15.99 -9.21
C LYS A 9 2.30 16.40 -7.91
N LEU A 10 2.30 15.51 -6.92
CA LEU A 10 3.06 15.69 -5.68
C LEU A 10 4.54 15.85 -6.03
N LYS A 11 5.13 17.01 -5.70
CA LYS A 11 6.59 17.21 -5.80
C LYS A 11 7.25 16.36 -4.70
N PRO A 12 8.22 15.50 -5.01
CA PRO A 12 8.87 14.71 -3.98
C PRO A 12 9.64 15.64 -3.04
N THR A 13 9.28 15.65 -1.76
CA THR A 13 10.05 16.35 -0.71
C THR A 13 11.46 15.77 -0.63
N ARG A 14 12.46 16.62 -0.34
CA ARG A 14 13.91 16.31 -0.32
C ARG A 14 14.29 14.99 0.40
N MET A 15 13.49 14.59 1.38
CA MET A 15 13.60 13.33 2.13
C MET A 15 13.38 12.05 1.29
N LEU A 16 12.61 12.12 0.19
CA LEU A 16 12.36 10.98 -0.72
C LEU A 16 13.55 10.61 -1.60
N MET A 17 14.54 11.50 -1.77
CA MET A 17 15.71 11.24 -2.63
C MET A 17 16.77 10.36 -1.98
N ILE A 18 16.81 10.24 -0.64
CA ILE A 18 17.83 9.47 0.09
C ILE A 18 17.28 8.12 0.62
N SER A 19 15.96 7.96 0.75
CA SER A 19 15.34 6.76 1.35
C SER A 19 15.33 5.55 0.40
N ARG A 20 15.57 4.33 0.93
CA ARG A 20 15.49 3.08 0.14
C ARG A 20 14.06 2.87 -0.38
N PHE A 21 13.90 2.10 -1.46
CA PHE A 21 12.57 1.76 -2.00
C PHE A 21 11.67 1.11 -0.94
N SER A 22 12.24 0.27 -0.06
CA SER A 22 11.54 -0.33 1.07
C SER A 22 10.94 0.70 2.02
N ASP A 23 11.66 1.78 2.30
CA ASP A 23 11.26 2.80 3.25
C ASP A 23 10.10 3.60 2.67
N ARG A 24 10.21 3.97 1.40
CA ARG A 24 9.11 4.61 0.65
C ARG A 24 7.85 3.76 0.65
N VAL A 25 7.97 2.45 0.38
CA VAL A 25 6.84 1.50 0.45
C VAL A 25 6.21 1.52 1.84
N ARG A 26 7.00 1.36 2.91
CA ARG A 26 6.51 1.38 4.30
C ARG A 26 5.80 2.69 4.64
N THR A 27 6.38 3.83 4.29
CA THR A 27 5.79 5.16 4.50
C THR A 27 4.46 5.33 3.77
N ILE A 28 4.37 4.86 2.53
CA ILE A 28 3.13 4.93 1.75
C ILE A 28 2.04 4.08 2.41
N VAL A 29 2.36 2.83 2.76
CA VAL A 29 1.38 1.91 3.36
C VAL A 29 0.92 2.40 4.73
N LYS A 30 1.83 2.97 5.54
CA LYS A 30 1.51 3.55 6.86
C LYS A 30 0.48 4.68 6.80
N LYS A 31 0.36 5.37 5.66
CA LYS A 31 -0.56 6.50 5.45
C LYS A 31 -1.93 6.10 4.91
N ILE A 32 -2.17 4.83 4.58
CA ILE A 32 -3.48 4.40 4.08
C ILE A 32 -4.45 4.43 5.27
N PRO A 33 -5.56 5.18 5.22
CA PRO A 33 -6.50 5.26 6.32
C PRO A 33 -7.29 3.96 6.49
N LYS A 34 -7.96 3.81 7.63
CA LYS A 34 -8.90 2.72 7.86
C LYS A 34 -10.04 2.81 6.87
N GLY A 35 -10.45 1.69 6.29
CA GLY A 35 -11.52 1.69 5.30
C GLY A 35 -11.09 2.21 3.94
N GLU A 36 -9.80 2.12 3.62
CA GLU A 36 -9.28 2.33 2.27
C GLU A 36 -8.28 1.23 1.90
N THR A 37 -8.13 1.00 0.59
CA THR A 37 -7.14 0.06 0.05
C THR A 37 -6.33 0.69 -1.07
N LEU A 38 -5.12 0.17 -1.28
CA LEU A 38 -4.33 0.43 -2.48
C LEU A 38 -3.93 -0.87 -3.13
N THR A 39 -3.66 -0.85 -4.43
CA THR A 39 -3.11 -2.02 -5.11
C THR A 39 -1.59 -2.08 -4.96
N TYR A 40 -0.99 -3.26 -5.12
CA TYR A 40 0.48 -3.40 -5.21
C TYR A 40 1.07 -2.48 -6.30
N ARG A 41 0.35 -2.33 -7.43
CA ARG A 41 0.74 -1.43 -8.54
C ARG A 41 0.77 0.03 -8.09
N GLU A 42 -0.26 0.45 -7.39
CA GLU A 42 -0.41 1.83 -6.94
C GLU A 42 0.65 2.19 -5.89
N VAL A 43 0.96 1.27 -4.97
CA VAL A 43 2.07 1.45 -4.02
C VAL A 43 3.42 1.54 -4.74
N ALA A 44 3.70 0.62 -5.68
CA ALA A 44 4.96 0.60 -6.43
C ALA A 44 5.16 1.90 -7.23
N ARG A 45 4.09 2.37 -7.88
CA ARG A 45 4.06 3.66 -8.60
C ARG A 45 4.36 4.83 -7.68
N ARG A 46 3.69 4.92 -6.53
CA ARG A 46 3.93 5.99 -5.54
C ARG A 46 5.33 5.92 -4.92
N ALA A 47 5.92 4.73 -4.82
CA ALA A 47 7.27 4.51 -4.31
C ALA A 47 8.37 4.78 -5.36
N GLY A 48 8.00 5.19 -6.58
CA GLY A 48 8.92 5.61 -7.65
C GLY A 48 9.30 4.51 -8.63
N ASN A 49 8.69 3.32 -8.58
CA ASN A 49 8.92 2.27 -9.57
C ASN A 49 7.64 1.46 -9.82
N ALA A 50 6.87 1.85 -10.85
CA ALA A 50 5.61 1.18 -11.20
C ALA A 50 5.76 -0.31 -11.58
N LYS A 51 6.96 -0.74 -11.98
CA LYS A 51 7.24 -2.15 -12.35
C LYS A 51 7.55 -3.03 -11.13
N ALA A 52 7.79 -2.45 -9.96
CA ALA A 52 8.26 -3.16 -8.76
C ALA A 52 7.15 -3.77 -7.87
N MET A 53 6.01 -4.16 -8.45
CA MET A 53 4.86 -4.72 -7.70
C MET A 53 5.22 -5.96 -6.88
N ARG A 54 6.00 -6.87 -7.47
CA ARG A 54 6.47 -8.09 -6.79
C ARG A 54 7.37 -7.76 -5.60
N ALA A 55 8.23 -6.75 -5.74
CA ALA A 55 9.10 -6.27 -4.66
C ALA A 55 8.28 -5.68 -3.50
N VAL A 56 7.22 -4.92 -3.79
CA VAL A 56 6.28 -4.44 -2.75
C VAL A 56 5.71 -5.63 -1.96
N GLY A 57 5.25 -6.68 -2.66
CA GLY A 57 4.75 -7.90 -2.01
C GLY A 57 5.78 -8.54 -1.07
N ALA A 58 7.04 -8.67 -1.51
CA ALA A 58 8.12 -9.23 -0.70
C ALA A 58 8.42 -8.38 0.54
N ILE A 59 8.50 -7.05 0.38
CA ILE A 59 8.74 -6.11 1.49
C ILE A 59 7.64 -6.22 2.54
N LEU A 60 6.37 -6.28 2.11
CA LEU A 60 5.22 -6.36 3.02
C LEU A 60 5.10 -7.74 3.67
N ARG A 61 5.50 -8.82 3.00
CA ARG A 61 5.56 -10.17 3.59
C ARG A 61 6.56 -10.21 4.76
N ALA A 62 7.69 -9.53 4.62
CA ALA A 62 8.72 -9.41 5.64
C ALA A 62 8.42 -8.36 6.73
N ASN A 63 7.24 -7.72 6.71
CA ASN A 63 6.92 -6.69 7.68
C ASN A 63 6.65 -7.25 9.09
N LYS A 64 7.30 -6.68 10.11
CA LYS A 64 7.08 -7.00 11.53
C LYS A 64 6.42 -5.84 12.32
N ASP A 65 6.33 -4.65 11.73
CA ASP A 65 5.76 -3.47 12.37
C ASP A 65 4.22 -3.46 12.20
N LYS A 66 3.49 -3.64 13.30
CA LYS A 66 2.02 -3.66 13.34
C LYS A 66 1.39 -2.30 13.00
N THR A 67 2.14 -1.20 13.11
CA THR A 67 1.66 0.14 12.74
C THR A 67 1.55 0.34 11.23
N ILE A 68 2.15 -0.56 10.44
CA ILE A 68 2.02 -0.57 8.98
C ILE A 68 0.86 -1.50 8.58
N PRO A 69 -0.27 -0.96 8.08
CA PRO A 69 -1.47 -1.74 7.79
C PRO A 69 -1.34 -2.49 6.44
N CYS A 70 -0.39 -3.43 6.35
CA CYS A 70 -0.10 -4.15 5.10
C CYS A 70 -1.25 -5.04 4.60
N HIS A 71 -2.27 -5.31 5.43
CA HIS A 71 -3.51 -5.97 5.01
C HIS A 71 -4.34 -5.12 4.03
N ARG A 72 -4.15 -3.80 3.99
CA ARG A 72 -4.85 -2.86 3.09
C ARG A 72 -4.36 -2.89 1.64
N ILE A 73 -3.35 -3.70 1.32
CA ILE A 73 -2.79 -3.80 -0.03
C ILE A 73 -3.38 -4.98 -0.80
N ILE A 74 -4.11 -4.75 -1.89
CA ILE A 74 -4.80 -5.80 -2.66
C ILE A 74 -4.25 -5.94 -4.09
N ARG A 75 -4.71 -6.96 -4.83
CA ARG A 75 -4.37 -7.10 -6.26
C ARG A 75 -5.13 -6.06 -7.09
N SER A 76 -4.69 -5.84 -8.32
CA SER A 76 -5.31 -4.83 -9.21
C SER A 76 -6.67 -5.26 -9.76
N ASP A 77 -6.99 -6.56 -9.68
CA ASP A 77 -8.28 -7.16 -10.06
C ASP A 77 -9.29 -7.17 -8.90
N GLY A 78 -8.96 -6.54 -7.76
CA GLY A 78 -9.81 -6.52 -6.57
C GLY A 78 -9.64 -7.75 -5.66
N THR A 79 -8.93 -8.80 -6.07
CA THR A 79 -8.74 -10.00 -5.24
C THR A 79 -7.70 -9.80 -4.13
N LEU A 80 -7.76 -10.66 -3.11
CA LEU A 80 -6.85 -10.59 -1.97
C LEU A 80 -5.49 -11.23 -2.28
N GLY A 81 -4.43 -10.42 -2.30
CA GLY A 81 -3.04 -10.90 -2.28
C GLY A 81 -2.62 -11.50 -0.94
N GLY A 82 -1.41 -12.05 -0.87
CA GLY A 82 -0.85 -12.63 0.35
C GLY A 82 -0.76 -11.63 1.52
N TYR A 83 -0.80 -12.17 2.74
CA TYR A 83 -0.65 -11.45 4.00
C TYR A 83 0.08 -12.34 4.99
N ASN A 84 0.96 -11.77 5.80
CA ASN A 84 1.81 -12.51 6.72
C ASN A 84 1.19 -12.76 8.10
N GLY A 85 -0.11 -12.47 8.28
CA GLY A 85 -0.81 -12.73 9.54
C GLY A 85 -0.40 -11.84 10.71
N LEU A 86 0.28 -10.70 10.45
CA LEU A 86 0.90 -9.87 11.49
C LEU A 86 -0.04 -9.40 12.62
N GLN A 87 -1.34 -9.29 12.34
CA GLN A 87 -2.38 -8.93 13.32
C GLN A 87 -3.16 -10.14 13.87
N GLY A 88 -2.68 -11.37 13.67
CA GLY A 88 -3.30 -12.61 14.18
C GLY A 88 -4.63 -12.96 13.51
N LYS A 89 -4.98 -12.29 12.41
CA LYS A 89 -6.26 -12.46 11.71
C LYS A 89 -6.05 -12.52 10.21
N SER A 90 -6.98 -13.15 9.51
CA SER A 90 -6.92 -13.18 8.04
C SER A 90 -7.09 -11.77 7.47
N LYS A 91 -6.46 -11.51 6.32
CA LYS A 91 -6.59 -10.24 5.60
C LYS A 91 -8.03 -9.89 5.27
N LYS A 92 -8.84 -10.89 4.89
CA LYS A 92 -10.28 -10.72 4.63
C LYS A 92 -11.01 -10.23 5.88
N SER A 93 -10.79 -10.87 7.03
CA SER A 93 -11.44 -10.48 8.30
C SER A 93 -11.07 -9.05 8.72
N LEU A 94 -9.82 -8.64 8.52
CA LEU A 94 -9.39 -7.27 8.82
C LEU A 94 -10.09 -6.25 7.93
N LEU A 95 -10.12 -6.49 6.61
CA LEU A 95 -10.77 -5.60 5.65
C LEU A 95 -12.29 -5.50 5.87
N GLN A 96 -12.95 -6.61 6.21
CA GLN A 96 -14.37 -6.65 6.57
C GLN A 96 -14.68 -5.77 7.80
N ARG A 97 -13.85 -5.85 8.85
CA ARG A 97 -14.01 -4.96 10.03
C ARG A 97 -13.73 -3.49 9.73
N GLU A 98 -13.03 -3.22 8.63
CA GLU A 98 -12.81 -1.86 8.14
C GLU A 98 -13.89 -1.40 7.16
N GLY A 99 -14.81 -2.27 6.75
CA GLY A 99 -15.95 -1.93 5.88
C GLY A 99 -15.61 -1.79 4.40
N VAL A 100 -14.54 -2.43 3.91
CA VAL A 100 -14.04 -2.26 2.52
C VAL A 100 -13.95 -3.52 1.68
N TYR A 101 -14.36 -4.66 2.22
CA TYR A 101 -14.32 -5.96 1.54
C TYR A 101 -15.38 -6.88 2.14
#